data_AF-A0A7K3GEW8-F1
#
_entry.id   AF-A0A7K3GEW8-F1
#
_cell.length_a   1.000
_cell.length_b   1.000
_cell.length_c   1.000
_cell.angle_alpha   90.00
_cell.angle_beta   90.00
_cell.angle_gamma   90.00
#
_symmetry.space_group_name_H-M   'P 1'
#
loop_
_entity.id
_entity.type
_entity.pdbx_description
1 polymer ?
#
loop_
_entity_poly.entity_id
_entity_poly.type
_entity_poly.pdbx_seq_one_letter_code
_entity_poly.pdbx_strand_id
1 'polypeptide(L)' 'PVREAPAPAQPAPAKAPSAPAYTPPAPQPVAPEDDVPEEDDPDLVDSALSGHDLIVRELGATVVEEYTNE' A
#
# COMPACT_ATOMS: atom_id res chain seq x y z
N PRO A 1 39.44 30.67 -49.11
CA PRO A 1 38.29 30.62 -48.18
C PRO A 1 37.13 29.89 -48.86
N VAL A 2 36.84 28.66 -48.44
CA VAL A 2 35.71 27.88 -48.97
C VAL A 2 34.45 28.23 -48.19
N ARG A 3 33.39 28.66 -48.88
CA ARG A 3 32.08 28.96 -48.28
C ARG A 3 31.33 27.64 -48.09
N GLU A 4 30.98 27.34 -46.86
CA GLU A 4 30.12 26.22 -46.48
C GLU A 4 28.66 26.55 -46.85
N ALA A 5 27.98 25.64 -47.54
CA ALA A 5 26.58 25.79 -47.95
C ALA A 5 25.63 25.29 -46.84
N PRO A 6 24.43 25.88 -46.67
CA PRO A 6 23.51 25.48 -45.60
C PRO A 6 22.87 24.12 -45.89
N ALA A 7 22.82 23.25 -44.87
CA ALA A 7 22.17 21.94 -44.94
C ALA A 7 20.63 22.07 -44.96
N PRO A 8 19.90 21.15 -45.63
CA PRO A 8 18.44 21.19 -45.68
C PRO A 8 17.82 20.80 -44.32
N ALA A 9 16.83 21.58 -43.88
CA ALA A 9 16.07 21.30 -42.67
C ALA A 9 15.12 20.11 -42.87
N GLN A 10 15.17 19.13 -41.98
CA GLN A 10 14.23 18.00 -41.98
C GLN A 10 12.84 18.43 -41.48
N PRO A 11 11.74 17.91 -42.08
CA PRO A 11 10.40 18.17 -41.59
C PRO A 11 10.17 17.49 -40.24
N ALA A 12 9.57 18.22 -39.29
CA ALA A 12 9.21 17.70 -37.98
C ALA A 12 8.02 16.73 -38.09
N PRO A 13 7.99 15.64 -37.28
CA PRO A 13 6.89 14.69 -37.30
C PRO A 13 5.58 15.34 -36.80
N ALA A 14 4.49 15.13 -37.55
CA ALA A 14 3.16 15.57 -37.15
C ALA A 14 2.63 14.75 -35.96
N LYS A 15 2.11 15.42 -34.92
CA LYS A 15 1.49 14.75 -33.77
C LYS A 15 0.21 14.03 -34.22
N ALA A 16 0.18 12.71 -34.05
CA ALA A 16 -1.04 11.92 -34.17
C ALA A 16 -2.01 12.23 -33.01
N PRO A 17 -3.33 12.12 -33.21
CA PRO A 17 -4.31 12.27 -32.13
C PRO A 17 -4.13 11.14 -31.10
N SER A 18 -3.99 11.51 -29.82
CA SER A 18 -3.90 10.55 -28.72
C SER A 18 -5.22 9.80 -28.55
N ALA A 19 -5.15 8.47 -28.50
CA ALA A 19 -6.27 7.62 -28.11
C ALA A 19 -6.65 7.90 -26.63
N PRO A 20 -7.94 7.75 -26.26
CA PRO A 20 -8.34 7.90 -24.86
C PRO A 20 -7.63 6.85 -24.00
N ALA A 21 -6.99 7.33 -22.93
CA ALA A 21 -6.33 6.47 -21.96
C ALA A 21 -7.37 5.72 -21.12
N TYR A 22 -7.18 4.41 -20.94
CA TYR A 22 -7.96 3.64 -19.97
C TYR A 22 -7.67 4.15 -18.56
N THR A 23 -8.72 4.54 -17.83
CA THR A 23 -8.62 4.94 -16.42
C THR A 23 -9.31 3.88 -15.57
N PRO A 24 -8.62 3.29 -14.59
CA PRO A 24 -9.27 2.36 -13.67
C PRO A 24 -10.34 3.08 -12.82
N PRO A 25 -11.39 2.37 -12.39
CA PRO A 25 -12.40 2.93 -11.51
C PRO A 25 -11.78 3.44 -10.19
N ALA A 26 -12.37 4.48 -9.62
CA ALA A 26 -11.93 5.01 -8.33
C ALA A 26 -12.19 4.01 -7.18
N PRO A 27 -11.34 3.97 -6.15
CA PRO A 27 -11.57 3.15 -4.96
C PRO A 27 -12.89 3.52 -4.28
N GLN A 28 -13.58 2.53 -3.72
CA GLN A 28 -14.80 2.77 -2.94
C GLN A 28 -14.41 3.31 -1.55
N PRO A 29 -15.17 4.26 -0.98
CA PRO A 29 -14.96 4.68 0.40
C PRO A 29 -15.17 3.51 1.35
N VAL A 30 -14.21 3.30 2.25
CA VAL A 30 -14.34 2.36 3.36
C VAL A 30 -15.08 3.04 4.51
N ALA A 31 -16.03 2.33 5.13
CA ALA A 31 -16.68 2.83 6.34
C ALA A 31 -15.72 2.73 7.53
N PRO A 32 -15.84 3.57 8.58
CA PRO A 32 -14.94 3.53 9.74
C PRO A 32 -14.93 2.17 10.47
N GLU A 33 -16.06 1.47 10.50
CA GLU A 33 -16.15 0.11 11.04
C GLU A 33 -15.42 -0.95 10.23
N ASP A 34 -15.21 -0.70 8.93
CA ASP A 34 -14.49 -1.60 8.01
C ASP A 34 -13.01 -1.22 7.88
N ASP A 35 -12.57 -0.14 8.53
CA ASP A 35 -11.20 0.36 8.52
C ASP A 35 -10.34 -0.45 9.52
N VAL A 36 -10.03 -1.68 9.12
CA VAL A 36 -9.15 -2.60 9.85
C VAL A 36 -7.89 -2.89 9.03
N PRO A 37 -6.76 -3.21 9.67
CA PRO A 37 -5.52 -3.57 8.97
C PRO A 37 -5.72 -4.74 8.00
N GLU A 38 -5.00 -4.73 6.87
CA GLU A 38 -5.05 -5.79 5.87
C GLU A 38 -4.19 -6.98 6.32
N GLU A 39 -4.62 -8.22 6.04
CA GLU A 39 -3.91 -9.45 6.48
C GLU A 39 -2.47 -9.57 5.93
N ASP A 40 -2.17 -8.89 4.82
CA ASP A 40 -0.86 -8.87 4.17
C ASP A 40 0.09 -7.77 4.70
N ASP A 41 -0.35 -6.96 5.68
CA ASP A 41 0.45 -5.88 6.22
C ASP A 41 1.68 -6.40 7.00
N PRO A 42 2.90 -5.88 6.72
CA PRO A 42 4.14 -6.43 7.29
C PRO A 42 4.32 -6.15 8.79
N ASP A 43 3.60 -5.17 9.32
CA ASP A 43 3.50 -4.87 10.75
C ASP A 43 2.31 -5.56 11.42
N LEU A 44 1.42 -6.18 10.64
CA LEU A 44 0.37 -7.03 11.17
C LEU A 44 0.99 -8.34 11.64
N VAL A 45 1.18 -8.41 12.95
CA VAL A 45 1.59 -9.65 13.60
C VAL A 45 0.36 -10.55 13.74
N ASP A 46 0.29 -11.61 12.93
CA ASP A 46 -0.69 -12.73 13.10
C ASP A 46 -0.69 -13.29 14.53
N SER A 47 0.47 -13.16 15.17
CA SER A 47 0.71 -13.50 16.56
C SER A 47 0.63 -12.27 17.45
N ALA A 48 -0.30 -11.34 17.21
CA ALA A 48 -0.68 -10.32 18.17
C ALA A 48 -0.96 -11.08 19.46
N LEU A 49 0.09 -11.15 20.30
CA LEU A 49 0.20 -12.11 21.37
C LEU A 49 -1.12 -12.01 22.11
N SER A 50 -1.87 -13.13 22.15
CA SER A 50 -3.14 -13.20 22.89
C SER A 50 -2.93 -12.38 24.15
N GLY A 51 -3.79 -11.41 24.47
CA GLY A 51 -3.45 -10.37 25.47
C GLY A 51 -2.81 -10.93 26.75
N HIS A 52 -3.16 -12.17 27.10
CA HIS A 52 -2.47 -13.06 28.04
C HIS A 52 -0.93 -13.10 27.92
N ASP A 53 -0.37 -13.46 26.76
CA ASP A 53 1.06 -13.61 26.53
C ASP A 53 1.79 -12.26 26.53
N LEU A 54 1.13 -11.17 26.09
CA LEU A 54 1.65 -9.80 26.27
C LEU A 54 1.69 -9.41 27.75
N ILE A 55 0.67 -9.78 28.52
CA ILE A 55 0.63 -9.46 29.95
C ILE A 55 1.76 -10.21 30.68
N VAL A 56 2.02 -11.47 30.33
CA VAL A 56 3.11 -12.26 30.93
C VAL A 56 4.49 -11.71 30.55
N ARG A 57 4.71 -11.39 29.28
CA ARG A 57 6.04 -11.00 28.78
C ARG A 57 6.41 -9.55 29.14
N GLU A 58 5.50 -8.60 29.00
CA GLU A 58 5.81 -7.17 29.14
C GLU A 58 5.81 -6.72 30.61
N LEU A 59 4.90 -7.27 31.43
CA LEU A 59 4.78 -6.91 32.84
C LEU A 59 5.49 -7.92 33.76
N GLY A 60 6.01 -9.03 33.21
CA GLY A 60 6.56 -10.13 34.00
C GLY A 60 5.50 -10.79 34.90
N ALA A 61 4.22 -10.68 34.52
CA ALA A 61 3.10 -11.16 35.31
C ALA A 61 2.85 -12.66 35.12
N THR A 62 2.08 -13.25 36.03
CA THR A 62 1.56 -14.62 35.91
C THR A 62 0.04 -14.56 35.89
N VAL A 63 -0.59 -15.18 34.90
CA VAL A 63 -2.05 -15.26 34.84
C VAL A 63 -2.50 -16.59 35.43
N VAL A 64 -3.51 -16.55 36.29
CA VAL A 64 -4.12 -17.72 36.92
C VAL A 64 -5.59 -17.74 36.56
N GLU A 65 -6.06 -18.87 36.04
CA GLU A 65 -7.49 -19.10 35.79
C GLU A 65 -8.16 -19.57 37.06
N GLU A 66 -9.23 -18.89 37.47
CA GLU A 66 -10.07 -19.29 38.60
C GLU A 66 -11.26 -20.11 38.09
N TYR A 67 -11.48 -21.29 38.69
CA TYR A 67 -12.64 -22.12 38.44
C TYR A 67 -13.59 -22.05 39.64
N THR A 68 -14.89 -21.84 39.37
CA THR A 68 -15.92 -21.94 40.41
C THR A 68 -16.22 -23.43 40.64
N ASN A 69 -16.18 -23.87 41.90
CA ASN A 69 -16.56 -25.23 42.28
C ASN A 69 -18.03 -25.23 42.67
N GLU A 70 -18.89 -25.61 41.73
CA GLU A 70 -20.33 -25.85 41.95
C GLU A 70 -20.59 -27.05 42.88
#